data_AF-A0A8T5RHM9-F1
#
_entry.id   AF-A0A8T5RHM9-F1
#
_cell.length_a   1.000
_cell.length_b   1.000
_cell.length_c   1.000
_cell.angle_alpha   90.00
_cell.angle_beta   90.00
_cell.angle_gamma   90.00
#
_symmetry.space_group_name_H-M   'P 1'
#
loop_
_entity.id
_entity.type
_entity.pdbx_description
1 polymer ?
#
loop_
_entity_poly.entity_id
_entity_poly.type
_entity_poly.pdbx_seq_one_letter_code
_entity_poly.pdbx_strand_id
1 'polypeptide(L)'
;IIELGGEWAFPINVSINNTAAHYTSPIKDDELTINEGDIVKIDLGVHIEGYIVDTAFTVSFNDEKSLENIIQATEVALEAAKMLAKPKVNTRELGKKIEDIVKGFKFNPIKELGGHQIERWIVHGKKRLPELGTQGGDVIEEGEVFAIEIFASTGEGSVHNTNASYIYELNPYAGRVPLRRKTSKQILGHINKNYKTLPFAERWLAKDFRMGVVFGLQELIQQGKIQVHYVLAEQKGEFVAQSEETILITEDGFKQLT
;
A
#
# COMPACT_ATOMS: atom_id res chain seq x y z
N ILE A 1 12.02 -5.46 -12.19
CA ILE A 1 11.17 -4.31 -12.62
C ILE A 1 11.88 -3.49 -13.69
N ILE A 2 12.93 -2.71 -13.37
CA ILE A 2 13.61 -1.84 -14.34
C ILE A 2 14.19 -2.62 -15.52
N GLU A 3 14.91 -3.71 -15.27
CA GLU A 3 15.49 -4.55 -16.34
C GLU A 3 14.44 -5.20 -17.25
N LEU A 4 13.20 -5.32 -16.78
CA LEU A 4 12.06 -5.87 -17.52
C LEU A 4 11.24 -4.78 -18.24
N GLY A 5 11.68 -3.52 -18.20
CA GLY A 5 11.05 -2.40 -18.92
C GLY A 5 9.94 -1.67 -18.15
N GLY A 6 9.72 -1.98 -16.87
CA GLY A 6 8.79 -1.26 -16.00
C GLY A 6 9.49 -0.22 -15.11
N GLU A 7 8.71 0.69 -14.54
CA GLU A 7 9.15 1.63 -13.51
C GLU A 7 8.43 1.34 -12.18
N TRP A 8 8.95 1.84 -11.06
CA TRP A 8 8.33 1.62 -9.75
C TRP A 8 7.10 2.51 -9.59
N ALA A 9 5.93 1.93 -9.30
CA ALA A 9 4.72 2.70 -8.99
C ALA A 9 4.78 3.34 -7.60
N PHE A 10 5.49 2.70 -6.68
CA PHE A 10 5.79 3.21 -5.36
C PHE A 10 6.99 2.44 -4.78
N PRO A 11 7.57 2.89 -3.65
CA PRO A 11 8.69 2.19 -3.04
C PRO A 11 8.28 0.80 -2.55
N ILE A 12 9.04 -0.24 -2.88
CA ILE A 12 8.80 -1.57 -2.31
C ILE A 12 8.68 -1.51 -0.79
N ASN A 13 7.59 -2.09 -0.30
CA ASN A 13 7.27 -2.23 1.11
C ASN A 13 7.74 -3.60 1.60
N VAL A 14 8.44 -3.63 2.74
CA VAL A 14 8.95 -4.87 3.35
C VAL A 14 8.62 -4.84 4.84
N SER A 15 7.38 -5.17 5.17
CA SER A 15 6.81 -4.95 6.51
C SER A 15 6.84 -6.22 7.36
N ILE A 16 7.55 -6.19 8.49
CA ILE A 16 7.80 -7.35 9.35
C ILE A 16 6.80 -7.40 10.52
N ASN A 17 6.24 -8.58 10.80
CA ASN A 17 5.38 -8.90 11.94
C ASN A 17 4.19 -7.94 12.10
N ASN A 18 4.10 -7.20 13.21
CA ASN A 18 3.04 -6.27 13.53
C ASN A 18 3.03 -5.02 12.62
N THR A 19 4.14 -4.74 11.92
CA THR A 19 4.16 -3.66 10.92
C THR A 19 3.27 -4.09 9.76
N ALA A 20 2.19 -3.36 9.51
CA ALA A 20 1.20 -3.70 8.49
C ALA A 20 1.64 -3.23 7.09
N ALA A 21 1.97 -1.95 6.95
CA ALA A 21 2.25 -1.31 5.66
C ALA A 21 3.16 -0.08 5.82
N HIS A 22 3.58 0.47 4.68
CA HIS A 22 4.36 1.71 4.51
C HIS A 22 5.82 1.67 5.02
N TYR A 23 6.33 0.51 5.44
CA TYR A 23 7.76 0.38 5.75
C TYR A 23 8.55 0.10 4.47
N THR A 24 9.47 1.01 4.15
CA THR A 24 10.55 0.79 3.18
C THR A 24 11.86 1.26 3.82
N SER A 25 12.98 0.65 3.44
CA SER A 25 14.29 0.97 4.03
C SER A 25 14.59 2.49 4.01
N PRO A 26 15.06 3.08 5.13
CA PRO A 26 15.43 4.49 5.21
C PRO A 26 16.67 4.87 4.38
N ILE A 27 17.03 6.16 4.36
CA ILE A 27 18.30 6.64 3.74
C ILE A 27 19.51 5.99 4.41
N LYS A 28 19.50 5.98 5.74
CA LYS A 28 20.50 5.30 6.55
C LYS A 28 19.91 3.97 6.93
N ASP A 29 20.64 2.90 6.62
CA ASP A 29 20.28 1.56 7.04
C ASP A 29 19.94 1.57 8.54
N ASP A 30 18.76 1.07 8.88
CA ASP A 30 18.30 0.93 10.26
C ASP A 30 18.71 -0.42 10.86
N GLU A 31 19.50 -1.20 10.11
CA GLU A 31 20.01 -2.52 10.49
C GLU A 31 18.89 -3.54 10.75
N LEU A 32 17.67 -3.25 10.30
CA LEU A 32 16.55 -4.18 10.43
C LEU A 32 16.81 -5.40 9.56
N THR A 33 16.76 -6.57 10.19
CA THR A 33 17.02 -7.87 9.56
C THR A 33 15.81 -8.76 9.75
N ILE A 34 15.54 -9.58 8.74
CA ILE A 34 14.53 -10.65 8.80
C ILE A 34 15.16 -11.82 9.55
N ASN A 35 14.50 -12.31 10.59
CA ASN A 35 14.95 -13.39 11.43
C ASN A 35 14.05 -14.62 11.32
N GLU A 36 14.54 -15.74 11.84
CA GLU A 36 13.70 -16.91 12.12
C GLU A 36 12.57 -16.50 13.08
N GLY A 37 11.34 -16.91 12.76
CA GLY A 37 10.15 -16.54 13.52
C GLY A 37 9.36 -15.35 12.97
N ASP A 38 9.91 -14.61 11.99
CA ASP A 38 9.23 -13.46 11.39
C ASP A 38 8.23 -13.87 10.31
N ILE A 39 7.20 -13.05 10.11
CA ILE A 39 6.46 -13.00 8.84
C ILE A 39 6.70 -11.66 8.16
N VAL A 40 6.85 -11.69 6.84
CA VAL A 40 7.27 -10.53 6.05
C VAL A 40 6.30 -10.32 4.92
N LYS A 41 5.67 -9.15 4.91
CA LYS A 41 4.82 -8.68 3.80
C LYS A 41 5.69 -7.97 2.79
N ILE A 42 5.68 -8.46 1.56
CA ILE A 42 6.36 -7.85 0.42
C ILE A 42 5.28 -7.29 -0.49
N ASP A 43 5.30 -5.97 -0.65
CA ASP A 43 4.32 -5.21 -1.41
C ASP A 43 5.08 -4.36 -2.44
N LEU A 44 4.75 -4.55 -3.72
CA LEU A 44 5.46 -3.95 -4.84
C LEU A 44 4.53 -3.48 -5.97
N GLY A 45 4.73 -2.22 -6.35
CA GLY A 45 4.03 -1.61 -7.47
C GLY A 45 4.92 -1.41 -8.70
N VAL A 46 4.38 -1.71 -9.87
CA VAL A 46 5.01 -1.45 -11.17
C VAL A 46 4.11 -0.57 -12.02
N HIS A 47 4.68 0.35 -12.79
CA HIS A 47 3.94 1.05 -13.82
C HIS A 47 4.64 1.05 -15.19
N ILE A 48 3.81 1.17 -16.23
CA ILE A 48 4.25 1.52 -17.59
C ILE A 48 3.44 2.76 -18.00
N GLU A 49 4.11 3.88 -18.23
CA GLU A 49 3.47 5.16 -18.58
C GLU A 49 2.31 5.59 -17.64
N GLY A 50 2.40 5.22 -16.37
CA GLY A 50 1.41 5.50 -15.33
C GLY A 50 0.27 4.49 -15.21
N TYR A 51 0.21 3.46 -16.06
CA TYR A 51 -0.68 2.32 -15.83
C TYR A 51 -0.03 1.42 -14.78
N ILE A 52 -0.66 1.34 -13.60
CA ILE A 52 -0.11 0.71 -12.42
C ILE A 52 -0.66 -0.71 -12.28
N VAL A 53 0.20 -1.61 -11.84
CA VAL A 53 -0.18 -2.84 -11.16
C VAL A 53 0.45 -2.84 -9.77
N ASP A 54 -0.32 -3.36 -8.84
CA ASP A 54 -0.08 -3.42 -7.40
C ASP A 54 -0.29 -4.86 -6.92
N THR A 55 0.65 -5.39 -6.15
CA THR A 55 0.59 -6.75 -5.64
C THR A 55 1.45 -6.93 -4.40
N ALA A 56 0.95 -7.77 -3.51
CA ALA A 56 1.61 -8.10 -2.27
C ALA A 56 1.37 -9.55 -1.87
N PHE A 57 2.35 -10.10 -1.16
CA PHE A 57 2.26 -11.43 -0.56
C PHE A 57 3.02 -11.46 0.76
N THR A 58 2.68 -12.43 1.61
CA THR A 58 3.35 -12.65 2.89
C THR A 58 4.20 -13.91 2.84
N VAL A 59 5.42 -13.83 3.33
CA VAL A 59 6.32 -14.96 3.51
C VAL A 59 6.50 -15.22 5.01
N SER A 60 6.31 -16.48 5.42
CA SER A 60 6.63 -16.90 6.79
C SER A 60 8.04 -17.47 6.87
N PHE A 61 8.84 -16.98 7.81
CA PHE A 61 10.09 -17.57 8.29
C PHE A 61 9.89 -18.24 9.65
N ASN A 62 8.63 -18.50 10.02
CA ASN A 62 8.23 -19.14 11.25
C ASN A 62 7.56 -20.49 10.94
N ASP A 63 7.98 -21.53 11.66
CA ASP A 63 7.44 -22.89 11.55
C ASP A 63 6.09 -23.05 12.29
N GLU A 64 5.60 -22.02 12.97
CA GLU A 64 4.26 -22.04 13.58
C GLU A 64 3.15 -22.09 12.52
N LYS A 65 2.41 -23.19 12.51
CA LYS A 65 1.25 -23.39 11.63
C LYS A 65 0.17 -22.30 11.76
N SER A 66 0.05 -21.65 12.91
CA SER A 66 -0.86 -20.50 13.11
C SER A 66 -0.54 -19.35 12.14
N LEU A 67 0.73 -19.14 11.82
CA LEU A 67 1.18 -18.08 10.92
C LEU A 67 1.01 -18.44 9.44
N GLU A 68 1.03 -19.73 9.10
CA GLU A 68 0.57 -20.18 7.79
C GLU A 68 -0.95 -19.96 7.63
N ASN A 69 -1.73 -20.22 8.68
CA ASN A 69 -3.18 -20.07 8.64
C ASN A 69 -3.63 -18.61 8.44
N ILE A 70 -2.92 -17.62 9.00
CA ILE A 70 -3.28 -16.20 8.79
C ILE A 70 -2.98 -15.74 7.36
N ILE A 71 -1.91 -16.25 6.74
CA ILE A 71 -1.61 -16.01 5.32
C ILE A 71 -2.68 -16.69 4.45
N GLN A 72 -3.05 -17.92 4.76
CA GLN A 72 -4.14 -18.61 4.06
C GLN A 72 -5.47 -17.85 4.18
N ALA A 73 -5.73 -17.22 5.33
CA ALA A 73 -6.94 -16.42 5.52
C ALA A 73 -7.00 -15.23 4.56
N THR A 74 -5.88 -14.51 4.36
CA THR A 74 -5.82 -13.39 3.41
C THR A 74 -5.92 -13.87 1.97
N GLU A 75 -5.27 -14.96 1.60
CA GLU A 75 -5.35 -15.55 0.25
C GLU A 75 -6.76 -16.00 -0.11
N VAL A 76 -7.45 -16.72 0.79
CA VAL A 76 -8.82 -17.20 0.56
C VAL A 76 -9.80 -16.02 0.49
N ALA A 77 -9.62 -15.01 1.33
CA ALA A 77 -10.44 -13.80 1.29
C ALA A 77 -10.24 -13.01 -0.01
N LEU A 78 -8.99 -12.90 -0.48
CA LEU A 78 -8.63 -12.23 -1.73
C LEU A 78 -9.29 -12.91 -2.94
N GLU A 79 -9.16 -14.24 -3.07
CA GLU A 79 -9.80 -14.98 -4.15
C GLU A 79 -11.32 -14.82 -4.14
N ALA A 80 -11.94 -14.89 -2.96
CA ALA A 80 -13.38 -14.68 -2.83
C ALA A 80 -13.81 -13.26 -3.22
N ALA A 81 -13.04 -12.24 -2.84
CA ALA A 81 -13.31 -10.85 -3.18
C ALA A 81 -13.17 -10.61 -4.70
N LYS A 82 -12.12 -11.12 -5.33
CA LYS A 82 -11.93 -11.07 -6.79
C LYS A 82 -13.12 -11.67 -7.54
N MET A 83 -13.56 -12.87 -7.15
CA MET A 83 -14.70 -13.54 -7.78
C MET A 83 -16.03 -12.78 -7.65
N LEU A 84 -16.16 -11.89 -6.66
CA LEU A 84 -17.33 -11.03 -6.49
C LEU A 84 -17.19 -9.69 -7.25
N ALA A 85 -15.98 -9.27 -7.59
CA ALA A 85 -15.71 -7.99 -8.23
C ALA A 85 -16.21 -7.98 -9.68
N LYS A 86 -17.32 -7.29 -9.93
CA LYS A 86 -17.89 -7.08 -11.26
C LYS A 86 -18.76 -5.82 -11.29
N PRO A 87 -19.15 -5.31 -12.47
CA PRO A 87 -19.95 -4.11 -12.57
C PRO A 87 -21.24 -4.20 -11.74
N LYS A 88 -21.65 -3.07 -11.15
CA LYS A 88 -22.83 -2.87 -10.30
C LYS A 88 -22.76 -3.52 -8.91
N VAL A 89 -21.73 -4.29 -8.59
CA VAL A 89 -21.54 -4.80 -7.22
C VAL A 89 -21.09 -3.66 -6.32
N ASN A 90 -21.66 -3.59 -5.12
CA ASN A 90 -21.25 -2.61 -4.13
C ASN A 90 -20.05 -3.13 -3.33
N THR A 91 -19.05 -2.28 -3.07
CA THR A 91 -17.83 -2.64 -2.32
C THR A 91 -18.13 -3.13 -0.90
N ARG A 92 -19.29 -2.78 -0.33
CA ARG A 92 -19.83 -3.36 0.90
C ARG A 92 -19.97 -4.89 0.86
N GLU A 93 -20.36 -5.44 -0.29
CA GLU A 93 -20.55 -6.89 -0.43
C GLU A 93 -19.22 -7.63 -0.38
N LEU A 94 -18.18 -7.07 -1.02
CA LEU A 94 -16.82 -7.59 -0.96
C LEU A 94 -16.28 -7.50 0.46
N GLY A 95 -16.37 -6.33 1.11
CA GLY A 95 -15.94 -6.15 2.48
C GLY A 95 -16.63 -7.11 3.45
N LYS A 96 -17.95 -7.33 3.32
CA LYS A 96 -18.64 -8.31 4.16
C LYS A 96 -18.11 -9.72 3.95
N LYS A 97 -17.84 -10.12 2.69
CA LYS A 97 -17.31 -11.44 2.37
C LYS A 97 -15.91 -11.64 2.94
N ILE A 98 -15.06 -10.62 2.84
CA ILE A 98 -13.71 -10.59 3.41
C ILE A 98 -13.80 -10.76 4.93
N GLU A 99 -14.58 -9.91 5.59
CA GLU A 99 -14.79 -9.96 7.04
C GLU A 99 -15.25 -11.35 7.53
N ASP A 100 -16.23 -11.95 6.86
CA ASP A 100 -16.76 -13.28 7.20
C ASP A 100 -15.68 -14.36 7.08
N ILE A 101 -14.83 -14.30 6.05
CA ILE A 101 -13.75 -15.27 5.83
C ILE A 101 -12.67 -15.10 6.89
N VAL A 102 -12.12 -13.89 7.05
CA VAL A 102 -11.01 -13.64 7.99
C VAL A 102 -11.41 -14.01 9.43
N LYS A 103 -12.62 -13.64 9.86
CA LYS A 103 -13.16 -14.05 11.17
C LYS A 103 -13.44 -15.56 11.27
N GLY A 104 -13.79 -16.21 10.16
CA GLY A 104 -13.94 -17.66 10.08
C GLY A 104 -12.65 -18.41 10.41
N PHE A 105 -11.51 -17.86 9.97
CA PHE A 105 -10.16 -18.33 10.31
C PHE A 105 -9.69 -17.94 11.72
N LYS A 106 -10.53 -17.24 12.52
CA LYS A 106 -10.23 -16.77 13.87
C LYS A 106 -9.19 -15.64 13.94
N PHE A 107 -9.09 -14.84 12.89
CA PHE A 107 -8.31 -13.61 12.84
C PHE A 107 -9.21 -12.39 12.70
N ASN A 108 -8.63 -11.19 12.79
CA ASN A 108 -9.34 -9.93 12.63
C ASN A 108 -8.89 -9.20 11.36
N PRO A 109 -9.82 -8.78 10.47
CA PRO A 109 -9.49 -7.86 9.38
C PRO A 109 -9.04 -6.50 9.95
N ILE A 110 -8.17 -5.79 9.25
CA ILE A 110 -7.66 -4.48 9.68
C ILE A 110 -8.59 -3.38 9.19
N LYS A 111 -9.31 -2.75 10.12
CA LYS A 111 -10.38 -1.78 9.80
C LYS A 111 -9.91 -0.47 9.15
N GLU A 112 -8.63 -0.12 9.24
CA GLU A 112 -8.09 1.07 8.57
C GLU A 112 -7.50 0.79 7.18
N LEU A 113 -7.39 -0.49 6.78
CA LEU A 113 -6.79 -0.93 5.54
C LEU A 113 -7.82 -1.63 4.63
N GLY A 114 -7.41 -1.87 3.39
CA GLY A 114 -8.20 -2.56 2.37
C GLY A 114 -8.03 -1.89 1.02
N GLY A 115 -8.42 -2.62 -0.01
CA GLY A 115 -8.15 -2.27 -1.40
C GLY A 115 -8.66 -0.92 -1.86
N HIS A 116 -8.21 -0.53 -3.04
CA HIS A 116 -8.48 0.77 -3.61
C HIS A 116 -8.58 0.69 -5.12
N GLN A 117 -9.31 1.63 -5.69
CA GLN A 117 -9.25 1.89 -7.11
C GLN A 117 -7.85 2.36 -7.48
N ILE A 118 -7.40 1.99 -8.68
CA ILE A 118 -6.18 2.51 -9.31
C ILE A 118 -6.58 3.32 -10.53
N GLU A 119 -5.99 4.50 -10.69
CA GLU A 119 -6.11 5.31 -11.90
C GLU A 119 -4.71 5.58 -12.50
N ARG A 120 -4.65 6.12 -13.71
CA ARG A 120 -3.36 6.41 -14.35
C ARG A 120 -2.56 7.44 -13.52
N TRP A 121 -1.37 7.06 -13.09
CA TRP A 121 -0.48 7.82 -12.17
C TRP A 121 -1.01 8.00 -10.74
N ILE A 122 -2.10 7.34 -10.36
CA ILE A 122 -2.73 7.50 -9.05
C ILE A 122 -2.89 6.10 -8.45
N VAL A 123 -2.09 5.79 -7.43
CA VAL A 123 -2.16 4.50 -6.73
C VAL A 123 -3.52 4.38 -6.03
N HIS A 124 -3.88 5.39 -5.23
CA HIS A 124 -5.17 5.45 -4.51
C HIS A 124 -6.17 6.34 -5.23
N GLY A 125 -7.04 5.74 -6.03
CA GLY A 125 -8.17 6.37 -6.71
C GLY A 125 -9.32 6.74 -5.76
N LYS A 126 -10.47 7.07 -6.33
CA LYS A 126 -11.61 7.60 -5.55
C LYS A 126 -12.36 6.53 -4.76
N LYS A 127 -12.54 5.34 -5.35
CA LYS A 127 -13.31 4.26 -4.73
C LYS A 127 -12.43 3.40 -3.83
N ARG A 128 -13.03 2.89 -2.75
CA ARG A 128 -12.36 2.03 -1.77
C ARG A 128 -13.06 0.68 -1.65
N LEU A 129 -12.26 -0.34 -1.39
CA LEU A 129 -12.63 -1.73 -1.12
C LEU A 129 -12.22 -2.08 0.31
N PRO A 130 -12.97 -1.60 1.33
CA PRO A 130 -12.61 -1.89 2.71
C PRO A 130 -12.84 -3.36 3.05
N GLU A 131 -12.08 -3.85 4.04
CA GLU A 131 -12.22 -5.22 4.53
C GLU A 131 -13.47 -5.46 5.39
N LEU A 132 -14.11 -4.38 5.87
CA LEU A 132 -15.36 -4.44 6.60
C LEU A 132 -16.51 -3.94 5.73
N GLY A 133 -17.56 -4.76 5.60
CA GLY A 133 -18.73 -4.38 4.78
C GLY A 133 -19.40 -3.08 5.26
N THR A 134 -19.34 -2.80 6.57
CA THR A 134 -19.88 -1.57 7.18
C THR A 134 -19.20 -0.29 6.69
N GLN A 135 -17.96 -0.37 6.18
CA GLN A 135 -17.19 0.77 5.68
C GLN A 135 -17.28 0.94 4.16
N GLY A 136 -17.85 -0.03 3.45
CA GLY A 136 -18.02 0.01 1.99
C GLY A 136 -19.18 0.89 1.54
N GLY A 137 -19.32 1.07 0.24
CA GLY A 137 -20.42 1.87 -0.31
C GLY A 137 -20.27 2.27 -1.77
N ASP A 138 -19.08 2.16 -2.35
CA ASP A 138 -18.85 2.44 -3.76
C ASP A 138 -19.47 1.36 -4.65
N VAL A 139 -19.87 1.72 -5.87
CA VAL A 139 -20.38 0.77 -6.86
C VAL A 139 -19.29 0.55 -7.90
N ILE A 140 -18.92 -0.71 -8.15
CA ILE A 140 -17.92 -1.09 -9.14
C ILE A 140 -18.48 -0.83 -10.55
N GLU A 141 -17.67 -0.24 -11.42
CA GLU A 141 -17.99 0.04 -12.82
C GLU A 141 -17.05 -0.69 -13.77
N GLU A 142 -17.53 -0.99 -14.98
CA GLU A 142 -16.73 -1.61 -16.03
C GLU A 142 -15.53 -0.72 -16.43
N GLY A 143 -14.37 -1.34 -16.66
CA GLY A 143 -13.15 -0.64 -17.06
C GLY A 143 -12.35 -0.05 -15.89
N GLU A 144 -12.87 -0.11 -14.66
CA GLU A 144 -12.11 0.27 -13.48
C GLU A 144 -11.01 -0.75 -13.17
N VAL A 145 -9.91 -0.26 -12.61
CA VAL A 145 -8.82 -1.09 -12.09
C VAL A 145 -8.84 -0.98 -10.58
N PHE A 146 -8.70 -2.11 -9.88
CA PHE A 146 -8.64 -2.16 -8.43
C PHE A 146 -7.44 -2.98 -7.99
N ALA A 147 -6.74 -2.49 -6.97
CA ALA A 147 -5.96 -3.32 -6.08
C ALA A 147 -6.94 -3.92 -5.07
N ILE A 148 -7.07 -5.25 -5.06
CA ILE A 148 -7.78 -5.93 -3.97
C ILE A 148 -6.71 -6.43 -3.02
N GLU A 149 -6.58 -5.79 -1.87
CA GLU A 149 -5.67 -6.18 -0.80
C GLU A 149 -6.44 -6.55 0.45
N ILE A 150 -6.02 -7.64 1.10
CA ILE A 150 -6.58 -8.12 2.36
C ILE A 150 -5.46 -8.21 3.38
N PHE A 151 -5.67 -7.58 4.53
CA PHE A 151 -4.88 -7.75 5.73
C PHE A 151 -5.63 -8.59 6.75
N ALA A 152 -4.90 -9.40 7.49
CA ALA A 152 -5.41 -10.10 8.66
C ALA A 152 -4.44 -9.90 9.82
N SER A 153 -4.98 -9.77 11.02
CA SER A 153 -4.23 -9.58 12.26
C SER A 153 -4.58 -10.64 13.30
N THR A 154 -3.58 -11.07 14.06
CA THR A 154 -3.78 -11.85 15.30
C THR A 154 -4.29 -11.00 16.46
N GLY A 155 -4.11 -9.68 16.39
CA GLY A 155 -4.49 -8.70 17.39
C GLY A 155 -5.92 -8.18 17.24
N GLU A 156 -6.12 -6.88 17.49
CA GLU A 156 -7.45 -6.26 17.51
C GLU A 156 -8.00 -5.91 16.11
N GLY A 157 -7.20 -6.10 15.06
CA GLY A 157 -7.57 -5.67 13.70
C GLY A 157 -7.57 -4.15 13.57
N SER A 158 -6.60 -3.47 14.19
CA SER A 158 -6.47 -2.02 14.16
C SER A 158 -5.01 -1.62 14.02
N VAL A 159 -4.74 -0.69 13.11
CA VAL A 159 -3.41 -0.10 12.95
C VAL A 159 -3.37 1.37 13.35
N HIS A 160 -2.19 1.82 13.75
CA HIS A 160 -1.92 3.21 14.06
C HIS A 160 -0.68 3.69 13.29
N ASN A 161 -0.61 4.99 13.05
CA ASN A 161 0.60 5.63 12.57
C ASN A 161 1.68 5.52 13.65
N THR A 162 2.82 4.96 13.29
CA THR A 162 4.03 5.07 14.11
C THR A 162 4.69 6.43 13.92
N ASN A 163 5.83 6.66 14.59
CA ASN A 163 6.64 7.86 14.37
C ASN A 163 7.58 7.76 13.16
N ALA A 164 7.65 6.60 12.51
CA ALA A 164 8.50 6.37 11.35
C ALA A 164 7.75 6.70 10.05
N SER A 165 8.45 7.31 9.09
CA SER A 165 7.92 7.63 7.76
C SER A 165 9.06 7.74 6.76
N TYR A 166 8.94 7.02 5.63
CA TYR A 166 9.98 7.00 4.60
C TYR A 166 9.42 7.20 3.18
N ILE A 167 8.09 7.23 3.07
CA ILE A 167 7.33 7.33 1.81
C ILE A 167 6.55 8.63 1.82
N TYR A 168 6.55 9.32 0.68
CA TYR A 168 5.90 10.60 0.48
C TYR A 168 5.19 10.63 -0.87
N GLU A 169 4.17 11.46 -0.99
CA GLU A 169 3.42 11.66 -2.23
C GLU A 169 3.16 13.16 -2.44
N LEU A 170 3.00 13.61 -3.69
CA LEU A 170 2.53 14.98 -3.93
C LEU A 170 1.09 15.12 -3.41
N ASN A 171 0.79 16.21 -2.72
CA ASN A 171 -0.59 16.54 -2.37
C ASN A 171 -1.31 17.09 -3.63
N PRO A 172 -2.29 16.36 -4.23
CA PRO A 172 -2.95 16.81 -5.45
C PRO A 172 -3.82 18.05 -5.22
N TYR A 173 -4.22 18.29 -3.97
CA TYR A 173 -5.04 19.46 -3.58
C TYR A 173 -4.18 20.70 -3.30
N ALA A 174 -2.85 20.56 -3.23
CA ALA A 174 -1.95 21.68 -2.99
C ALA A 174 -1.58 22.37 -4.31
N GLY A 175 -1.94 23.65 -4.42
CA GLY A 175 -1.51 24.52 -5.51
C GLY A 175 -0.02 24.87 -5.48
N ARG A 176 0.31 26.10 -5.90
CA ARG A 176 1.67 26.63 -5.78
C ARG A 176 1.94 27.06 -4.34
N VAL A 177 3.08 26.63 -3.79
CA VAL A 177 3.50 26.98 -2.42
C VAL A 177 4.78 27.85 -2.42
N PRO A 178 4.96 28.74 -1.43
CA PRO A 178 6.17 29.55 -1.32
C PRO A 178 7.34 28.73 -0.76
N LEU A 179 8.30 28.38 -1.61
CA LEU A 179 9.54 27.70 -1.20
C LEU A 179 10.70 28.69 -1.13
N ARG A 180 11.38 28.74 0.03
CA ARG A 180 12.53 29.63 0.26
C ARG A 180 13.84 28.98 -0.20
N ARG A 181 14.05 27.70 0.11
CA ARG A 181 15.32 27.03 -0.20
C ARG A 181 15.41 26.64 -1.67
N LYS A 182 16.60 26.80 -2.25
CA LYS A 182 16.90 26.34 -3.62
C LYS A 182 16.73 24.82 -3.73
N THR A 183 17.20 24.07 -2.74
CA THR A 183 17.09 22.60 -2.70
C THR A 183 15.64 22.14 -2.72
N SER A 184 14.74 22.76 -1.94
CA SER A 184 13.31 22.41 -1.94
C SER A 184 12.66 22.61 -3.31
N LYS A 185 13.03 23.69 -4.02
CA LYS A 185 12.56 23.93 -5.41
C LYS A 185 13.10 22.86 -6.37
N GLN A 186 14.36 22.46 -6.23
CA GLN A 186 14.99 21.44 -7.06
C GLN A 186 14.38 20.06 -6.81
N ILE A 187 14.15 19.69 -5.53
CA ILE A 187 13.48 18.44 -5.14
C ILE A 187 12.05 18.41 -5.69
N LEU A 188 11.27 19.48 -5.52
CA LEU A 188 9.92 19.55 -6.10
C LEU A 188 9.95 19.43 -7.62
N GLY A 189 10.90 20.06 -8.30
CA GLY A 189 11.09 19.91 -9.74
C GLY A 189 11.42 18.48 -10.16
N HIS A 190 12.29 17.80 -9.39
CA HIS A 190 12.63 16.40 -9.59
C HIS A 190 11.42 15.47 -9.39
N ILE A 191 10.67 15.64 -8.30
CA ILE A 191 9.45 14.87 -8.01
C ILE A 191 8.44 15.00 -9.15
N ASN A 192 8.12 16.23 -9.57
CA ASN A 192 7.17 16.46 -10.68
C ASN A 192 7.62 15.83 -12.00
N LYS A 193 8.94 15.81 -12.26
CA LYS A 193 9.49 15.25 -13.49
C LYS A 193 9.46 13.73 -13.49
N ASN A 194 9.90 13.11 -12.40
CA ASN A 194 10.22 11.68 -12.36
C ASN A 194 9.13 10.83 -11.70
N TYR A 195 8.45 11.33 -10.67
CA TYR A 195 7.44 10.56 -9.93
C TYR A 195 6.02 11.03 -10.24
N LYS A 196 5.86 12.28 -10.68
CA LYS A 196 4.56 12.93 -10.90
C LYS A 196 3.74 12.84 -9.61
N THR A 197 2.61 12.15 -9.64
CA THR A 197 1.72 11.93 -8.49
C THR A 197 2.00 10.64 -7.74
N LEU A 198 2.92 9.79 -8.21
CA LEU A 198 3.22 8.52 -7.55
C LEU A 198 3.98 8.70 -6.23
N PRO A 199 3.76 7.82 -5.24
CA PRO A 199 4.56 7.79 -4.03
C PRO A 199 6.04 7.52 -4.31
N PHE A 200 6.92 8.09 -3.49
CA PHE A 200 8.36 7.95 -3.61
C PHE A 200 9.03 7.86 -2.24
N ALA A 201 10.19 7.19 -2.20
CA ALA A 201 10.95 7.04 -0.97
C ALA A 201 11.97 8.17 -0.79
N GLU A 202 12.23 8.51 0.48
CA GLU A 202 13.30 9.44 0.85
C GLU A 202 14.66 9.02 0.26
N ARG A 203 14.96 7.71 0.33
CA ARG A 203 16.21 7.11 -0.17
C ARG A 203 16.39 7.22 -1.69
N TRP A 204 15.31 7.38 -2.46
CA TRP A 204 15.42 7.59 -3.90
C TRP A 204 15.95 8.98 -4.20
N LEU A 205 15.43 9.99 -3.49
CA LEU A 205 15.92 11.37 -3.61
C LEU A 205 17.35 11.53 -3.08
N ALA A 206 17.75 10.77 -2.07
CA ALA A 206 19.08 10.86 -1.46
C ALA A 206 20.21 10.57 -2.46
N LYS A 207 19.95 9.79 -3.52
CA LYS A 207 20.90 9.52 -4.60
C LYS A 207 21.36 10.80 -5.31
N ASP A 208 20.44 11.74 -5.53
CA ASP A 208 20.71 12.99 -6.25
C ASP A 208 20.98 14.18 -5.31
N PHE A 209 20.34 14.20 -4.14
CA PHE A 209 20.32 15.37 -3.25
C PHE A 209 21.04 15.16 -1.92
N ARG A 210 21.52 13.95 -1.62
CA ARG A 210 22.27 13.59 -0.40
C ARG A 210 21.56 14.11 0.88
N MET A 211 22.30 14.67 1.83
CA MET A 211 21.77 15.27 3.06
C MET A 211 20.83 16.47 2.82
N GLY A 212 20.79 17.03 1.61
CA GLY A 212 19.85 18.10 1.26
C GLY A 212 18.38 17.67 1.23
N VAL A 213 18.12 16.35 1.14
CA VAL A 213 16.77 15.79 1.12
C VAL A 213 16.00 16.11 2.39
N VAL A 214 16.59 15.87 3.56
CA VAL A 214 15.92 16.02 4.87
C VAL A 214 15.31 17.42 5.01
N PHE A 215 16.10 18.48 4.82
CA PHE A 215 15.62 19.85 4.95
C PHE A 215 14.67 20.28 3.82
N GLY A 216 14.85 19.71 2.62
CA GLY A 216 14.00 19.99 1.47
C GLY A 216 12.60 19.42 1.64
N LEU A 217 12.50 18.15 2.03
CA LEU A 217 11.24 17.48 2.33
C LEU A 217 10.54 18.13 3.52
N GLN A 218 11.29 18.48 4.59
CA GLN A 218 10.71 19.16 5.74
C GLN A 218 9.99 20.45 5.36
N GLU A 219 10.56 21.27 4.46
CA GLU A 219 9.88 22.49 3.97
C GLU A 219 8.65 22.15 3.11
N LEU A 220 8.74 21.14 2.25
CA LEU A 220 7.61 20.72 1.41
C LEU A 220 6.43 20.19 2.25
N ILE A 221 6.71 19.44 3.32
CA ILE A 221 5.72 18.95 4.29
C ILE A 221 5.09 20.13 5.03
N GLN A 222 5.89 21.06 5.56
CA GLN A 222 5.39 22.24 6.27
C GLN A 222 4.49 23.13 5.39
N GLN A 223 4.77 23.19 4.10
CA GLN A 223 3.94 23.91 3.14
C GLN A 223 2.73 23.09 2.63
N GLY A 224 2.55 21.86 3.12
CA GLY A 224 1.46 20.96 2.71
C GLY A 224 1.56 20.50 1.25
N LYS A 225 2.72 20.66 0.61
CA LYS A 225 2.90 20.32 -0.82
C LYS A 225 3.08 18.83 -1.05
N ILE A 226 3.58 18.12 -0.05
CA ILE A 226 3.68 16.67 -0.03
C ILE A 226 2.97 16.12 1.19
N GLN A 227 2.40 14.93 1.04
CA GLN A 227 1.83 14.14 2.12
C GLN A 227 2.86 13.11 2.60
N VAL A 228 2.73 12.69 3.85
CA VAL A 228 3.63 11.73 4.51
C VAL A 228 2.86 10.44 4.76
N HIS A 229 3.41 9.32 4.30
CA HIS A 229 2.90 8.00 4.65
C HIS A 229 3.72 7.46 5.82
N TYR A 230 3.10 7.46 6.99
CA TYR A 230 3.69 6.87 8.19
C TYR A 230 3.61 5.35 8.10
N VAL A 231 4.62 4.69 8.67
CA VAL A 231 4.59 3.24 8.87
C VAL A 231 3.38 2.91 9.74
N LEU A 232 2.55 2.00 9.26
CA LEU A 232 1.34 1.54 9.93
C LEU A 232 1.65 0.27 10.69
N ALA A 233 1.26 0.21 11.95
CA ALA A 233 1.52 -0.95 12.79
C ALA A 233 0.33 -1.31 13.66
N GLU A 234 0.17 -2.61 13.87
CA GLU A 234 -0.61 -3.18 14.96
C GLU A 234 0.18 -3.06 16.29
N GLN A 235 -0.46 -3.38 17.40
CA GLN A 235 0.18 -3.60 18.69
C GLN A 235 1.39 -4.53 18.57
N LYS A 236 2.45 -4.16 19.29
CA LYS A 236 3.69 -4.95 19.33
C LYS A 236 3.43 -6.33 19.94
N GLY A 237 3.92 -7.37 19.26
CA GLY A 237 3.74 -8.77 19.65
C GLY A 237 2.70 -9.50 18.79
N GLU A 238 1.88 -8.76 18.06
CA GLU A 238 0.93 -9.33 17.10
C GLU A 238 1.55 -9.52 15.71
N PHE A 239 0.86 -10.26 14.85
CA PHE A 239 1.28 -10.56 13.49
C PHE A 239 0.24 -10.06 12.50
N VAL A 240 0.72 -9.50 11.39
CA VAL A 240 -0.11 -9.06 10.27
C VAL A 240 0.33 -9.75 8.99
N ALA A 241 -0.60 -10.39 8.29
CA ALA A 241 -0.41 -10.89 6.92
C ALA A 241 -1.18 -10.01 5.92
N GLN A 242 -0.71 -10.02 4.68
CA GLN A 242 -1.28 -9.33 3.52
C GLN A 242 -1.24 -10.25 2.29
N SER A 243 -2.30 -10.20 1.49
CA SER A 243 -2.32 -10.71 0.12
C SER A 243 -3.01 -9.68 -0.78
N GLU A 244 -2.45 -9.44 -1.96
CA GLU A 244 -2.97 -8.42 -2.87
C GLU A 244 -2.75 -8.75 -4.34
N GLU A 245 -3.77 -8.43 -5.14
CA GLU A 245 -3.76 -8.61 -6.59
C GLU A 245 -4.45 -7.42 -7.27
N THR A 246 -3.91 -6.99 -8.42
CA THR A 246 -4.56 -6.01 -9.27
C THR A 246 -5.48 -6.69 -10.28
N ILE A 247 -6.70 -6.17 -10.39
CA ILE A 247 -7.69 -6.63 -11.37
C ILE A 247 -8.22 -5.48 -12.23
N LEU A 248 -8.51 -5.77 -13.50
CA LEU A 248 -9.30 -4.92 -14.39
C LEU A 248 -10.74 -5.46 -14.42
N ILE A 249 -11.72 -4.62 -14.14
CA ILE A 249 -13.14 -4.98 -14.22
C ILE A 249 -13.57 -5.04 -15.69
N THR A 250 -14.14 -6.17 -16.08
CA THR A 250 -14.71 -6.41 -17.42
C THR A 250 -16.23 -6.47 -17.33
N GLU A 251 -16.93 -6.49 -18.47
CA GLU A 251 -18.40 -6.54 -18.54
C GLU A 251 -19.01 -7.66 -17.66
N ASP A 252 -18.40 -8.84 -17.68
CA ASP A 252 -18.91 -10.05 -17.01
C ASP A 252 -18.16 -10.44 -15.72
N GLY A 253 -17.13 -9.69 -15.31
CA GLY A 253 -16.28 -10.06 -14.18
C GLY A 253 -15.00 -9.24 -14.08
N PHE A 254 -13.87 -9.93 -14.06
CA PHE A 254 -12.56 -9.30 -13.97
C PHE A 254 -11.50 -10.04 -14.79
N LYS A 255 -10.41 -9.33 -15.07
CA LYS A 255 -9.15 -9.88 -15.57
C LYS A 255 -8.07 -9.60 -14.53
N GLN A 256 -7.44 -10.64 -14.01
CA GLN A 256 -6.28 -10.49 -13.13
C GLN A 256 -5.07 -9.99 -13.93
N LEU A 257 -4.37 -8.98 -13.41
CA LEU A 257 -3.22 -8.35 -14.06
C LEU A 257 -1.87 -8.74 -13.44
N THR A 258 -1.87 -9.21 -12.20
CA THR A 258 -0.71 -9.67 -11.44
C THR A 258 -0.74 -11.17 -11.19
#